data_AF-A0A9J6DWV8-F1
#
_entry.id   AF-A0A9J6DWV8-F1
#
_cell.length_a   1.000
_cell.length_b   1.000
_cell.length_c   1.000
_cell.angle_alpha   90.00
_cell.angle_beta   90.00
_cell.angle_gamma   90.00
#
_symmetry.space_group_name_H-M   'P 1'
#
loop_
_entity.id
_entity.type
_entity.pdbx_description
1 polymer ?
#
loop_
_entity_poly.entity_id
_entity_poly.type
_entity_poly.pdbx_seq_one_letter_code
_entity_poly.pdbx_strand_id
1 'polypeptide(L)'
;MTKDGPFVWDPVTQGVILGAFYYGYIITPIPGGRLAERCGAKWLFGLGTLFTGLLSLLIPVAAHAGVSYLIAVRVLQGIGEGVTYPAIEAQVAHWIPVNQRATAVSLIHTGGFFGVAMGMYISGLLAGSSFLGGWPSVFYVFAHLVPSIMLMIVPAVGGCNGPLSLVLFVLAGTVRGVSEAGYMAIPVDMAPDYAVMS
;
A
#
# COMPACT_ATOMS: atom_id res chain seq x y z
N MET A 1 -4.44 -20.59 22.86
CA MET A 1 -4.60 -19.29 22.17
C MET A 1 -5.95 -19.34 21.52
N THR A 2 -6.90 -18.55 22.03
CA THR A 2 -8.23 -18.43 21.43
C THR A 2 -8.05 -18.05 19.96
N LYS A 3 -8.84 -18.70 19.09
CA LYS A 3 -8.86 -18.49 17.64
C LYS A 3 -9.46 -17.12 17.26
N ASP A 4 -9.74 -16.32 18.28
CA ASP A 4 -10.44 -15.07 18.26
C ASP A 4 -9.35 -14.02 18.50
N GLY A 5 -9.12 -13.14 17.53
CA GLY A 5 -8.10 -12.10 17.61
C GLY A 5 -8.23 -11.24 18.88
N PRO A 6 -7.22 -10.42 19.21
CA PRO A 6 -7.20 -9.67 20.48
C PRO A 6 -8.28 -8.59 20.60
N PHE A 7 -9.09 -8.34 19.56
CA PHE A 7 -10.12 -7.31 19.53
C PHE A 7 -11.47 -7.88 19.07
N VAL A 8 -12.52 -7.64 19.87
CA VAL A 8 -13.92 -7.96 19.51
C VAL A 8 -14.53 -6.70 18.89
N TRP A 9 -14.55 -6.62 17.56
CA TRP A 9 -15.20 -5.53 16.82
C TRP A 9 -16.45 -6.04 16.13
N ASP A 10 -17.52 -5.22 16.12
CA ASP A 10 -18.72 -5.55 15.38
C ASP A 10 -18.47 -5.38 13.86
N PRO A 11 -19.21 -6.10 12.99
CA PRO A 11 -19.04 -6.04 11.54
C PRO A 11 -19.23 -4.63 10.94
N VAL A 12 -20.06 -3.79 11.54
CA VAL A 12 -20.27 -2.40 11.12
C VAL A 12 -19.01 -1.60 11.41
N THR A 13 -18.42 -1.77 12.59
CA THR A 13 -17.15 -1.12 12.95
C THR A 13 -16.00 -1.56 12.04
N GLN A 14 -15.89 -2.85 11.70
CA GLN A 14 -14.90 -3.33 10.72
C GLN A 14 -15.11 -2.69 9.34
N GLY A 15 -16.36 -2.62 8.89
CA GLY A 15 -16.72 -1.96 7.63
C GLY A 15 -16.38 -0.47 7.62
N VAL A 16 -16.59 0.23 8.74
CA VAL A 16 -16.22 1.64 8.91
C VAL A 16 -14.70 1.83 8.88
N ILE A 17 -13.94 0.97 9.55
CA ILE A 17 -12.46 1.03 9.54
C ILE A 17 -11.92 0.79 8.12
N LEU A 18 -12.50 -0.17 7.38
CA LEU A 18 -12.13 -0.44 5.99
C LEU A 18 -12.51 0.74 5.07
N GLY A 19 -13.72 1.26 5.22
CA GLY A 19 -14.24 2.42 4.50
C GLY A 19 -13.46 3.71 4.76
N ALA A 20 -12.90 3.86 5.97
CA ALA A 20 -12.15 5.04 6.40
C ALA A 20 -11.00 5.40 5.46
N PHE A 21 -10.33 4.37 4.93
CA PHE A 21 -9.28 4.55 3.93
C PHE A 21 -9.79 5.26 2.66
N TYR A 22 -10.96 4.85 2.17
CA TYR A 22 -11.52 5.39 0.93
C TYR A 22 -11.95 6.86 1.07
N TYR A 23 -12.37 7.31 2.26
CA TYR A 23 -12.67 8.73 2.49
C TYR A 23 -11.45 9.63 2.26
N GLY A 24 -10.26 9.18 2.69
CA GLY A 24 -9.01 9.87 2.38
C GLY A 24 -8.64 9.75 0.90
N TYR A 25 -8.73 8.53 0.36
CA TYR A 25 -8.30 8.19 -0.99
C TYR A 25 -9.07 8.89 -2.11
N ILE A 26 -10.36 9.19 -1.95
CA ILE A 26 -11.17 9.82 -3.03
C ILE A 26 -10.77 11.29 -3.24
N ILE A 27 -10.32 11.98 -2.19
CA ILE A 27 -10.10 13.43 -2.23
C ILE A 27 -8.73 13.76 -2.81
N THR A 28 -7.72 12.91 -2.59
CA THR A 28 -6.32 13.20 -2.91
C THR A 28 -5.84 13.02 -4.36
N PRO A 29 -6.45 12.21 -5.25
CA PRO A 29 -5.95 12.01 -6.60
C PRO A 29 -5.93 13.28 -7.45
N ILE A 30 -6.99 14.08 -7.36
CA ILE A 30 -7.15 15.34 -8.10
C ILE A 30 -6.08 16.38 -7.69
N PRO A 31 -5.92 16.73 -6.39
CA PRO A 31 -4.85 17.64 -5.97
C PRO A 31 -3.46 16.99 -6.10
N GLY A 32 -3.37 15.67 -5.94
CA GLY A 32 -2.14 14.88 -6.07
C GLY A 32 -1.52 14.99 -7.46
N GLY A 33 -2.31 14.89 -8.52
CA GLY A 33 -1.83 15.08 -9.90
C GLY A 33 -1.23 16.46 -10.12
N ARG A 34 -1.91 17.53 -9.68
CA ARG A 34 -1.37 18.90 -9.79
C ARG A 34 -0.12 19.11 -8.95
N LEU A 35 -0.06 18.49 -7.78
CA LEU A 35 1.11 18.56 -6.91
C LEU A 35 2.29 17.78 -7.53
N ALA A 36 2.03 16.67 -8.23
CA ALA A 36 3.05 15.87 -8.92
C ALA A 36 3.72 16.67 -10.04
N GLU A 37 2.94 17.46 -10.78
CA GLU A 37 3.44 18.34 -11.84
C GLU A 37 4.35 19.45 -11.28
N ARG A 38 4.02 20.02 -10.11
CA ARG A 38 4.75 21.16 -9.53
C ARG A 38 5.93 20.78 -8.67
N CYS A 39 5.79 19.78 -7.79
CA CYS A 39 6.81 19.36 -6.83
C CYS A 39 7.72 18.24 -7.38
N GLY A 40 7.40 17.74 -8.58
CA GLY A 40 8.07 16.61 -9.19
C GLY A 40 7.52 15.29 -8.67
N ALA A 41 6.97 14.49 -9.58
CA ALA A 41 6.34 13.22 -9.28
C ALA A 41 7.24 12.25 -8.49
N LYS A 42 8.58 12.34 -8.65
CA LYS A 42 9.55 11.55 -7.88
C LYS A 42 9.47 11.77 -6.36
N TRP A 43 9.33 13.03 -5.94
CA TRP A 43 9.31 13.39 -4.53
C TRP A 43 7.94 13.10 -3.94
N LEU A 44 6.88 13.43 -4.68
CA LEU A 44 5.52 13.18 -4.21
C LEU A 44 5.25 11.69 -4.01
N PHE A 45 5.68 10.85 -4.96
CA PHE A 45 5.53 9.41 -4.88
C PHE A 45 6.36 8.81 -3.73
N GLY A 46 7.62 9.22 -3.57
CA GLY A 46 8.50 8.75 -2.50
C GLY A 46 8.03 9.17 -1.11
N LEU A 47 7.66 10.44 -0.93
CA LEU A 47 7.17 10.96 0.35
C LEU A 47 5.78 10.40 0.69
N GLY A 48 4.89 10.24 -0.29
CA GLY A 48 3.58 9.61 -0.09
C GLY A 48 3.70 8.18 0.40
N THR A 49 4.54 7.37 -0.27
CA THR A 49 4.79 5.97 0.12
C THR A 49 5.48 5.85 1.48
N LEU A 50 6.42 6.75 1.79
CA LEU A 50 7.07 6.78 3.10
C LEU A 50 6.08 7.19 4.20
N PHE A 51 5.22 8.17 3.93
CA PHE A 51 4.18 8.61 4.86
C PHE A 51 3.17 7.50 5.14
N THR A 52 2.64 6.83 4.11
CA THR A 52 1.74 5.68 4.31
C THR A 52 2.43 4.54 5.04
N GLY A 53 3.69 4.26 4.71
CA GLY A 53 4.51 3.25 5.37
C GLY A 53 4.75 3.50 6.87
N LEU A 54 5.01 4.75 7.25
CA LEU A 54 5.14 5.15 8.67
C LEU A 54 3.82 4.97 9.41
N LEU A 55 2.71 5.43 8.82
CA LEU A 55 1.37 5.26 9.40
C LEU A 55 1.00 3.79 9.60
N SER A 56 1.43 2.93 8.68
CA SER A 56 1.24 1.49 8.79
C SER A 56 1.94 0.86 9.98
N LEU A 57 3.14 1.34 10.34
CA LEU A 57 3.83 0.91 11.56
C LEU A 57 3.12 1.39 12.83
N LEU A 58 2.36 2.49 12.74
CA LEU A 58 1.51 2.97 13.83
C LEU A 58 0.20 2.19 13.98
N ILE A 59 -0.23 1.39 13.00
CA ILE A 59 -1.48 0.58 13.09
C ILE A 59 -1.55 -0.28 14.35
N PRO A 60 -0.55 -1.11 14.71
CA PRO A 60 -0.65 -1.95 15.92
C PRO A 60 -0.80 -1.11 17.19
N VAL A 61 -0.10 0.02 17.29
CA VAL A 61 -0.21 0.94 18.43
C VAL A 61 -1.58 1.62 18.46
N ALA A 62 -2.08 2.06 17.31
CA ALA A 62 -3.39 2.68 17.18
C ALA A 62 -4.53 1.70 17.49
N ALA A 63 -4.40 0.44 17.10
CA ALA A 63 -5.36 -0.61 17.42
C ALA A 63 -5.50 -0.82 18.94
N HIS A 64 -4.38 -0.78 19.68
CA HIS A 64 -4.41 -0.85 21.15
C HIS A 64 -4.94 0.43 21.82
N ALA A 65 -4.77 1.60 21.19
CA ALA A 65 -5.25 2.88 21.72
C ALA A 65 -6.75 3.10 21.53
N GLY A 66 -7.35 2.52 20.48
CA GLY A 66 -8.79 2.52 20.26
C GLY A 66 -9.21 2.69 18.80
N VAL A 67 -10.47 2.35 18.50
CA VAL A 67 -11.05 2.34 17.14
C VAL A 67 -10.98 3.71 16.47
N SER A 68 -11.18 4.80 17.21
CA SER A 68 -11.11 6.17 16.67
C SER A 68 -9.71 6.54 16.15
N TYR A 69 -8.66 6.14 16.86
CA TYR A 69 -7.27 6.34 16.43
C TYR A 69 -6.96 5.51 15.19
N LEU A 70 -7.47 4.27 15.12
CA LEU A 70 -7.32 3.42 13.95
C LEU A 70 -8.00 4.01 12.71
N ILE A 71 -9.21 4.56 12.87
CA ILE A 71 -9.93 5.27 11.79
C ILE A 71 -9.12 6.49 11.33
N ALA A 72 -8.58 7.29 12.26
CA ALA A 72 -7.77 8.45 11.91
C ALA A 72 -6.52 8.07 11.11
N VAL A 73 -5.80 7.03 11.55
CA VAL A 73 -4.63 6.51 10.83
C VAL A 73 -5.02 6.01 9.43
N ARG A 74 -6.17 5.34 9.29
CA ARG A 74 -6.68 4.85 8.00
C ARG A 74 -7.02 5.98 7.03
N VAL A 75 -7.66 7.04 7.50
CA VAL A 75 -7.95 8.22 6.67
C VAL A 75 -6.64 8.86 6.20
N LEU A 76 -5.67 9.03 7.10
CA LEU A 76 -4.35 9.59 6.77
C LEU A 76 -3.59 8.72 5.77
N GLN A 77 -3.68 7.39 5.89
CA GLN A 77 -3.13 6.47 4.90
C GLN A 77 -3.78 6.68 3.53
N GLY A 78 -5.11 6.75 3.45
CA GLY A 78 -5.82 7.02 2.20
C GLY A 78 -5.38 8.33 1.54
N ILE A 79 -5.13 9.37 2.32
CA ILE A 79 -4.58 10.65 1.84
C ILE A 79 -3.19 10.44 1.20
N GLY A 80 -2.27 9.80 1.91
CA GLY A 80 -0.93 9.52 1.39
C GLY A 80 -0.92 8.58 0.18
N GLU A 81 -1.88 7.65 0.12
CA GLU A 81 -1.99 6.68 -0.96
C GLU A 81 -2.55 7.31 -2.24
N GLY A 82 -3.55 8.20 -2.10
CA GLY A 82 -4.27 8.80 -3.23
C GLY A 82 -3.40 9.63 -4.17
N VAL A 83 -2.22 10.08 -3.74
CA VAL A 83 -1.26 10.82 -4.61
C VAL A 83 -0.34 9.90 -5.41
N THR A 84 -0.36 8.60 -5.14
CA THR A 84 0.58 7.63 -5.72
C THR A 84 0.31 7.39 -7.21
N TYR A 85 -0.91 6.94 -7.54
CA TYR A 85 -1.29 6.62 -8.91
C TYR A 85 -1.06 7.79 -9.89
N PRO A 86 -1.52 9.03 -9.61
CA PRO A 86 -1.27 10.14 -10.53
C PRO A 86 0.23 10.47 -10.66
N ALA A 87 1.04 10.22 -9.61
CA ALA A 87 2.48 10.41 -9.70
C ALA A 87 3.16 9.35 -10.59
N ILE A 88 2.74 8.08 -10.54
CA ILE A 88 3.23 7.03 -11.47
C ILE A 88 2.93 7.42 -12.91
N GLU A 89 1.69 7.80 -13.20
CA GLU A 89 1.27 8.18 -14.54
C GLU A 89 2.05 9.39 -15.07
N ALA A 90 2.27 10.39 -14.23
CA ALA A 90 3.09 11.55 -14.56
C ALA A 90 4.56 11.17 -14.86
N GLN A 91 5.14 10.23 -14.11
CA GLN A 91 6.52 9.75 -14.37
C GLN A 91 6.63 8.94 -15.66
N VAL A 92 5.70 8.02 -15.89
CA VAL A 92 5.65 7.22 -17.13
C VAL A 92 5.48 8.14 -18.34
N ALA A 93 4.64 9.18 -18.22
CA ALA A 93 4.48 10.17 -19.28
C ALA A 93 5.78 10.93 -19.58
N HIS A 94 6.65 11.16 -18.60
CA HIS A 94 7.90 11.88 -18.80
C HIS A 94 8.98 11.03 -19.51
N TRP A 95 9.05 9.72 -19.21
CA TRP A 95 10.15 8.87 -19.70
C TRP A 95 9.79 7.97 -20.89
N ILE A 96 8.52 7.62 -21.06
CA ILE A 96 8.08 6.70 -22.11
C ILE A 96 7.49 7.49 -23.30
N PRO A 97 7.89 7.18 -24.54
CA PRO A 97 7.33 7.81 -25.73
C PRO A 97 5.84 7.49 -25.88
N VAL A 98 5.07 8.44 -26.43
CA VAL A 98 3.60 8.44 -26.45
C VAL A 98 3.00 7.12 -26.98
N ASN A 99 3.63 6.52 -27.98
CA ASN A 99 3.21 5.26 -28.61
C ASN A 99 3.28 4.03 -27.68
N GLN A 100 4.12 4.06 -26.64
CA GLN A 100 4.34 2.93 -25.72
C GLN A 100 3.82 3.19 -24.31
N ARG A 101 3.33 4.40 -24.01
CA ARG A 101 2.86 4.79 -22.66
C ARG A 101 1.75 3.87 -22.16
N ALA A 102 0.75 3.58 -22.99
CA ALA A 102 -0.36 2.73 -22.59
C ALA A 102 0.10 1.32 -22.18
N THR A 103 1.00 0.72 -22.96
CA THR A 103 1.58 -0.60 -22.67
C THR A 103 2.45 -0.58 -21.41
N ALA A 104 3.23 0.48 -21.21
CA ALA A 104 4.05 0.64 -20.01
C ALA A 104 3.17 0.76 -18.75
N VAL A 105 2.13 1.59 -18.79
CA VAL A 105 1.17 1.75 -17.69
C VAL A 105 0.45 0.44 -17.41
N SER A 106 -0.02 -0.29 -18.43
CA SER A 106 -0.68 -1.58 -18.21
C SER A 106 0.25 -2.60 -17.56
N LEU A 107 1.53 -2.66 -17.99
CA LEU A 107 2.51 -3.59 -17.42
C LEU A 107 2.78 -3.30 -15.94
N ILE A 108 2.91 -2.02 -15.57
CA ILE A 108 3.09 -1.60 -14.17
C ILE A 108 1.90 -2.01 -13.32
N HIS A 109 0.68 -1.79 -13.80
CA HIS A 109 -0.55 -2.17 -13.08
C HIS A 109 -0.68 -3.70 -12.94
N THR A 110 -0.40 -4.46 -14.00
CA THR A 110 -0.40 -5.92 -13.95
C THR A 110 0.61 -6.44 -12.93
N GLY A 111 1.81 -5.87 -12.88
CA GLY A 111 2.81 -6.17 -11.84
C GLY A 111 2.29 -5.87 -10.44
N GLY A 112 1.63 -4.72 -10.24
CA GLY A 112 0.97 -4.37 -8.98
C GLY A 112 -0.06 -5.40 -8.53
N PHE A 113 -1.02 -5.75 -9.40
CA PHE A 113 -2.05 -6.74 -9.07
C PHE A 113 -1.48 -8.14 -8.82
N PHE A 114 -0.47 -8.54 -9.58
CA PHE A 114 0.26 -9.79 -9.31
C PHE A 114 0.92 -9.76 -7.93
N GLY A 115 1.54 -8.63 -7.58
CA GLY A 115 2.09 -8.39 -6.25
C GLY A 115 1.03 -8.53 -5.17
N VAL A 116 -0.14 -7.91 -5.35
CA VAL A 116 -1.25 -8.03 -4.38
C VAL A 116 -1.66 -9.48 -4.17
N ALA A 117 -1.85 -10.25 -5.24
CA ALA A 117 -2.21 -11.66 -5.14
C ALA A 117 -1.15 -12.48 -4.37
N MET A 118 0.13 -12.24 -4.66
CA MET A 118 1.23 -12.89 -3.96
C MET A 118 1.31 -12.46 -2.49
N GLY A 119 1.11 -11.17 -2.20
CA GLY A 119 1.10 -10.60 -0.86
C GLY A 119 -0.02 -11.19 -0.01
N MET A 120 -1.22 -11.37 -0.57
CA MET A 120 -2.34 -12.03 0.13
C MET A 120 -2.01 -13.50 0.45
N TYR A 121 -1.43 -14.23 -0.50
CA TYR A 121 -1.01 -15.62 -0.28
C TYR A 121 0.05 -15.75 0.81
N ILE A 122 1.09 -14.91 0.77
CA ILE A 122 2.15 -14.86 1.77
C ILE A 122 1.58 -14.43 3.14
N SER A 123 0.69 -13.43 3.17
CA SER A 123 0.04 -12.96 4.41
C SER A 123 -0.74 -14.08 5.09
N GLY A 124 -1.52 -14.87 4.34
CA GLY A 124 -2.24 -16.02 4.88
C GLY A 124 -1.32 -17.11 5.44
N LEU A 125 -0.17 -17.36 4.79
CA LEU A 125 0.83 -18.31 5.28
C LEU A 125 1.53 -17.81 6.56
N LEU A 126 1.84 -16.52 6.64
CA LEU A 126 2.48 -15.92 7.82
C LEU A 126 1.52 -15.81 9.01
N ALA A 127 0.25 -15.45 8.76
CA ALA A 127 -0.79 -15.39 9.80
C ALA A 127 -1.03 -16.75 10.47
N GLY A 128 -0.87 -17.85 9.72
CA GLY A 128 -0.94 -19.22 10.25
C GLY A 128 0.32 -19.72 10.96
N SER A 129 1.42 -18.96 10.93
CA SER A 129 2.72 -19.36 11.49
C SER A 129 2.98 -18.70 12.85
N SER A 130 3.76 -19.35 13.73
CA SER A 130 4.22 -18.78 15.01
C SER A 130 5.41 -17.81 14.87
N PHE A 131 5.77 -17.44 13.64
CA PHE A 131 6.89 -16.57 13.33
C PHE A 131 6.62 -15.14 13.82
N LEU A 132 7.57 -14.51 14.53
CA LEU A 132 7.51 -13.12 15.04
C LEU A 132 6.18 -12.74 15.75
N GLY A 133 5.56 -13.66 16.47
CA GLY A 133 4.33 -13.40 17.25
C GLY A 133 3.02 -13.59 16.50
N GLY A 134 3.02 -14.24 15.32
CA GLY A 134 1.81 -14.54 14.55
C GLY A 134 1.44 -13.40 13.60
N TRP A 135 0.22 -12.87 13.71
CA TRP A 135 -0.31 -11.79 12.87
C TRP A 135 0.55 -10.49 12.80
N PRO A 136 1.36 -10.08 13.81
CA PRO A 136 2.21 -8.89 13.72
C PRO A 136 3.39 -9.06 12.76
N SER A 137 3.77 -10.31 12.44
CA SER A 137 4.89 -10.61 11.53
C SER A 137 4.68 -10.05 10.12
N VAL A 138 3.42 -10.03 9.67
CA VAL A 138 2.96 -9.43 8.41
C VAL A 138 3.38 -7.95 8.34
N PHE A 139 3.27 -7.22 9.45
CA PHE A 139 3.64 -5.80 9.50
C PHE A 139 5.15 -5.56 9.44
N TYR A 140 5.96 -6.48 9.98
CA TYR A 140 7.42 -6.37 9.95
C TYR A 140 8.01 -6.83 8.61
N VAL A 141 7.45 -7.87 8.02
CA VAL A 141 7.89 -8.40 6.71
C VAL A 141 7.47 -7.47 5.57
N PHE A 142 6.27 -6.88 5.65
CA PHE A 142 5.80 -5.87 4.70
C PHE A 142 6.13 -4.43 5.13
N ALA A 143 7.05 -4.24 6.09
CA ALA A 143 7.46 -2.92 6.54
C ALA A 143 8.06 -2.12 5.37
N HIS A 144 7.43 -0.99 5.07
CA HIS A 144 7.56 -0.18 3.85
C HIS A 144 8.91 0.50 3.61
N LEU A 145 9.94 0.20 4.39
CA LEU A 145 11.28 0.74 4.20
C LEU A 145 11.89 0.29 2.87
N VAL A 146 11.70 -0.98 2.50
CA VAL A 146 12.29 -1.55 1.27
C VAL A 146 11.65 -0.97 0.00
N PRO A 147 10.31 -0.92 -0.18
CA PRO A 147 9.71 -0.30 -1.37
C PRO A 147 9.97 1.20 -1.46
N SER A 148 9.90 1.95 -0.34
CA SER A 148 10.13 3.40 -0.35
C SER A 148 11.54 3.78 -0.79
N ILE A 149 12.56 3.03 -0.32
CA ILE A 149 13.96 3.24 -0.70
C ILE A 149 14.20 2.83 -2.15
N MET A 150 13.66 1.67 -2.58
CA MET A 150 13.82 1.22 -3.97
C MET A 150 13.17 2.21 -4.96
N LEU A 151 12.04 2.78 -4.60
CA LEU A 151 11.28 3.73 -5.43
C LEU A 151 11.90 5.12 -5.50
N MET A 152 12.64 5.57 -4.48
CA MET A 152 13.47 6.78 -4.58
C MET A 152 14.69 6.58 -5.49
N ILE A 153 15.19 5.35 -5.64
CA ILE A 153 16.34 5.04 -6.49
C ILE A 153 15.96 5.03 -7.98
N VAL A 154 14.73 4.62 -8.34
CA VAL A 154 14.31 4.55 -9.76
C VAL A 154 14.41 5.90 -10.49
N PRO A 155 13.93 7.05 -9.94
CA PRO A 155 14.14 8.36 -10.57
C PRO A 155 15.58 8.87 -10.48
N ALA A 156 16.45 8.31 -9.64
CA ALA A 156 17.88 8.61 -9.61
C ALA A 156 18.66 7.84 -10.71
N VAL A 157 18.22 6.63 -11.04
CA VAL A 157 18.81 5.76 -12.08
C VAL A 157 18.18 6.01 -13.47
N GLY A 158 16.98 6.57 -13.52
CA GLY A 158 16.20 6.76 -14.74
C GLY A 158 16.75 7.77 -15.75
N GLY A 159 17.82 8.50 -15.39
CA GLY A 159 18.56 9.34 -16.33
C GLY A 159 19.38 8.55 -17.37
N CYS A 160 19.62 7.25 -17.17
CA CYS A 160 20.55 6.48 -18.00
C CYS A 160 19.90 5.54 -19.03
N ASN A 161 18.67 5.02 -18.83
CA ASN A 161 18.00 4.10 -19.77
C ASN A 161 16.48 3.99 -19.51
N GLY A 162 15.64 4.29 -20.52
CA GLY A 162 14.18 4.17 -20.45
C GLY A 162 13.66 2.76 -20.12
N PRO A 163 14.15 1.69 -20.80
CA PRO A 163 13.71 0.31 -20.52
C PRO A 163 14.06 -0.17 -19.12
N LEU A 164 15.24 0.21 -18.60
CA LEU A 164 15.67 -0.13 -17.24
C LEU A 164 14.75 0.53 -16.19
N SER A 165 14.38 1.79 -16.43
CA SER A 165 13.45 2.53 -15.58
C SER A 165 12.10 1.84 -15.50
N LEU A 166 11.59 1.35 -16.65
CA LEU A 166 10.33 0.62 -16.70
C LEU A 166 10.39 -0.68 -15.90
N VAL A 167 11.45 -1.48 -16.05
CA VAL A 167 11.62 -2.73 -15.30
C VAL A 167 11.68 -2.45 -13.79
N LEU A 168 12.42 -1.43 -13.37
CA LEU A 168 12.50 -1.03 -11.98
C LEU A 168 11.14 -0.55 -11.44
N PHE A 169 10.36 0.19 -12.25
CA PHE A 169 9.00 0.60 -11.88
C PHE A 169 8.04 -0.57 -11.74
N VAL A 170 8.11 -1.55 -12.65
CA VAL A 170 7.30 -2.76 -12.57
C VAL A 170 7.66 -3.54 -11.31
N LEU A 171 8.94 -3.81 -11.07
CA LEU A 171 9.41 -4.51 -9.86
C LEU A 171 8.95 -3.79 -8.59
N ALA A 172 9.11 -2.47 -8.55
CA ALA A 172 8.72 -1.69 -7.40
C ALA A 172 7.20 -1.63 -7.21
N GLY A 173 6.42 -1.56 -8.29
CA GLY A 173 4.96 -1.71 -8.26
C GLY A 173 4.53 -3.08 -7.76
N THR A 174 5.27 -4.13 -8.13
CA THR A 174 5.04 -5.50 -7.64
C THR A 174 5.31 -5.60 -6.14
N VAL A 175 6.46 -5.10 -5.67
CA VAL A 175 6.82 -5.07 -4.24
C VAL A 175 5.82 -4.22 -3.44
N ARG A 176 5.37 -3.10 -4.01
CA ARG A 176 4.32 -2.27 -3.44
C ARG A 176 3.01 -3.04 -3.33
N GLY A 177 2.53 -3.69 -4.39
CA GLY A 177 1.31 -4.49 -4.36
C GLY A 177 1.37 -5.62 -3.31
N VAL A 178 2.52 -6.28 -3.19
CA VAL A 178 2.78 -7.27 -2.13
C VAL A 178 2.58 -6.64 -0.74
N SER A 179 2.99 -5.38 -0.56
CA SER A 179 2.89 -4.68 0.73
C SER A 179 1.50 -4.08 0.99
N GLU A 180 0.79 -3.63 -0.05
CA GLU A 180 -0.60 -3.14 0.00
C GLU A 180 -1.58 -4.24 0.42
N ALA A 181 -1.36 -5.48 -0.06
CA ALA A 181 -2.16 -6.63 0.30
C ALA A 181 -2.22 -6.86 1.82
N GLY A 182 -1.10 -6.65 2.50
CA GLY A 182 -1.03 -6.70 3.97
C GLY A 182 -2.06 -5.76 4.59
N TYR A 183 -2.02 -4.45 4.28
CA TYR A 183 -2.87 -3.44 4.94
C TYR A 183 -4.37 -3.59 4.70
N MET A 184 -4.73 -4.12 3.53
CA MET A 184 -6.13 -4.36 3.16
C MET A 184 -6.68 -5.63 3.82
N ALA A 185 -5.88 -6.69 3.97
CA ALA A 185 -6.29 -7.94 4.63
C ALA A 185 -6.38 -7.82 6.16
N ILE A 186 -5.60 -6.91 6.74
CA ILE A 186 -5.41 -6.72 8.18
C ILE A 186 -6.71 -6.57 9.02
N PRO A 187 -7.73 -5.76 8.65
CA PRO A 187 -8.95 -5.61 9.48
C PRO A 187 -9.81 -6.88 9.55
N VAL A 188 -9.72 -7.73 8.51
CA VAL A 188 -10.46 -8.99 8.40
C VAL A 188 -9.78 -10.07 9.23
N ASP A 189 -8.44 -10.10 9.26
CA ASP A 189 -7.69 -11.08 10.06
C ASP A 189 -7.60 -10.70 11.56
N MET A 190 -7.79 -9.43 11.92
CA MET A 190 -7.81 -8.95 13.32
C MET A 190 -9.03 -9.41 14.12
N ALA A 191 -10.14 -9.72 13.45
CA ALA A 191 -11.38 -10.22 14.05
C ALA A 191 -11.99 -11.26 13.10
N PRO A 192 -11.56 -12.54 13.19
CA PRO A 192 -11.80 -13.59 12.19
C PRO A 192 -13.20 -14.22 12.23
N ASP A 193 -14.08 -13.78 13.12
CA ASP A 193 -15.37 -14.45 13.35
C ASP A 193 -16.39 -14.15 12.26
N TYR A 194 -16.32 -14.90 11.14
CA TYR A 194 -17.49 -15.59 10.56
C TYR A 194 -17.20 -16.49 9.33
N ALA A 195 -15.95 -16.76 8.93
CA ALA A 195 -15.70 -17.70 7.81
C ALA A 195 -16.08 -19.18 8.12
N VAL A 196 -16.72 -19.47 9.27
CA VAL A 196 -17.15 -20.81 9.69
C VAL A 196 -18.62 -20.86 10.16
N MET A 197 -19.41 -19.79 9.96
CA MET A 197 -20.86 -19.80 10.24
C MET A 197 -21.67 -19.57 8.94
N SER A 198 -21.56 -20.50 8.00
CA SER A 198 -22.57 -20.78 6.97
C SER A 198 -22.60 -22.26 6.66
#